data_AF-A0A453JP24-F1
#
_entry.id   AF-A0A453JP24-F1
#
_cell.length_a   1.000
_cell.length_b   1.000
_cell.length_c   1.000
_cell.angle_alpha   90.00
_cell.angle_beta   90.00
_cell.angle_gamma   90.00
#
_symmetry.space_group_name_H-M   'P 1'
#
loop_
_entity.id
_entity.type
_entity.pdbx_description
1 polymer ?
#
loop_
_entity_poly.entity_id
_entity_poly.type
_entity_poly.pdbx_seq_one_letter_code
_entity_poly.pdbx_strand_id
1 'polypeptide(L)'
;MYSEISTFLMLIKDSDRHVRRAAVLALSTAAHNKPNLIKGLLPELLPLLYDQTVVKQELIRTVDLGPFKHVVDDGLELRKAAFECVDTLLDSCLDQLNPSSFIVPFLLSGLGDHYDVKMPCHLILSKLADKCPSAVLAVLDSLVEPLEKTIVHRPKGDAVKQEIDRNEDMIRSALRAIAALSRISGSDYSMKFKNLMNKITATPSLAEKYNSVRSE
;
A
#
# COMPACT_ATOMS: atom_id res chain seq x y z
N MET A 1 -3.69 6.21 -33.58
CA MET A 1 -5.07 6.50 -33.15
C MET A 1 -5.28 5.65 -31.91
N TYR A 2 -5.34 6.26 -30.72
CA TYR A 2 -5.55 5.52 -29.48
C TYR A 2 -6.93 4.83 -29.53
N SER A 3 -7.02 3.59 -29.03
CA SER A 3 -8.32 2.93 -28.86
C SER A 3 -9.19 3.76 -27.91
N GLU A 4 -10.52 3.67 -28.03
CA GLU A 4 -11.46 4.40 -27.15
C GLU A 4 -11.16 4.17 -25.66
N ILE A 5 -10.73 2.96 -25.30
CA ILE A 5 -10.29 2.65 -23.93
C ILE A 5 -9.02 3.42 -23.54
N SER A 6 -8.05 3.58 -24.43
CA SER A 6 -6.85 4.34 -24.12
C SER A 6 -7.19 5.81 -23.88
N THR A 7 -8.06 6.41 -24.70
CA THR A 7 -8.54 7.78 -24.47
C THR A 7 -9.20 7.92 -23.11
N PHE A 8 -10.05 6.96 -22.72
CA PHE A 8 -10.69 6.96 -21.40
C PHE A 8 -9.68 6.80 -20.26
N LEU A 9 -8.73 5.86 -20.35
CA LEU A 9 -7.73 5.63 -19.31
C LEU A 9 -6.77 6.81 -19.14
N MET A 10 -6.54 7.57 -20.21
CA MET A 10 -5.77 8.82 -20.15
C MET A 10 -6.48 9.94 -19.40
N LEU A 11 -7.74 9.77 -18.95
CA LEU A 11 -8.37 10.68 -17.98
C LEU A 11 -7.75 10.57 -16.58
N ILE A 12 -6.79 9.67 -16.35
CA ILE A 12 -6.00 9.61 -15.11
C ILE A 12 -5.19 10.90 -14.85
N LYS A 13 -4.96 11.73 -15.88
CA LYS A 13 -4.33 13.07 -15.77
C LYS A 13 -5.36 14.22 -15.77
N ASP A 14 -6.65 13.94 -15.61
CA ASP A 14 -7.67 14.98 -15.57
C ASP A 14 -7.45 15.95 -14.40
N SER A 15 -7.87 17.20 -14.57
CA SER A 15 -7.89 18.21 -13.51
C SER A 15 -8.78 17.82 -12.33
N ASP A 16 -9.88 17.10 -12.58
CA ASP A 16 -10.81 16.66 -11.56
C ASP A 16 -10.36 15.32 -10.95
N ARG A 17 -10.13 15.31 -9.63
CA ARG A 17 -9.78 14.11 -8.85
C ARG A 17 -10.81 12.98 -8.95
N HIS A 18 -12.09 13.29 -9.10
CA HIS A 18 -13.15 12.30 -9.23
C HIS A 18 -13.08 11.61 -10.60
N VAL A 19 -12.75 12.37 -11.65
CA VAL A 19 -12.51 11.82 -13.00
C VAL A 19 -11.26 10.93 -12.99
N ARG A 20 -10.16 11.39 -12.38
CA ARG A 20 -8.96 10.56 -12.20
C ARG A 20 -9.25 9.26 -11.47
N ARG A 21 -10.04 9.32 -10.39
CA ARG A 21 -10.44 8.12 -9.63
C ARG A 21 -11.27 7.16 -10.47
N ALA A 22 -12.22 7.67 -11.26
CA ALA A 22 -13.00 6.84 -12.19
C ALA A 22 -12.10 6.14 -13.23
N ALA A 23 -11.09 6.85 -13.76
CA ALA A 23 -10.11 6.27 -14.68
C ALA A 23 -9.27 5.16 -14.02
N VAL A 24 -8.82 5.35 -12.77
CA VAL A 24 -8.10 4.35 -11.98
C VAL A 24 -8.96 3.11 -11.71
N LEU A 25 -10.24 3.28 -11.34
CA LEU A 25 -11.16 2.16 -11.12
C LEU A 25 -11.45 1.39 -12.41
N ALA A 26 -11.59 2.09 -13.54
CA ALA A 26 -11.73 1.46 -14.84
C ALA A 26 -10.47 0.70 -15.25
N LEU A 27 -9.27 1.25 -14.96
CA LEU A 27 -8.00 0.56 -15.17
C LEU A 27 -7.93 -0.74 -14.38
N SER A 28 -8.25 -0.71 -13.08
CA SER A 28 -8.29 -1.90 -12.22
C SER A 28 -9.29 -2.93 -12.74
N THR A 29 -10.50 -2.50 -13.11
CA THR A 29 -11.53 -3.38 -13.69
C THR A 29 -11.07 -4.03 -14.99
N ALA A 30 -10.41 -3.27 -15.87
CA ALA A 30 -9.87 -3.79 -17.12
C ALA A 30 -8.68 -4.74 -16.87
N ALA A 31 -7.80 -4.42 -15.92
CA ALA A 31 -6.68 -5.27 -15.51
C ALA A 31 -7.17 -6.63 -15.01
N HIS A 32 -8.19 -6.65 -14.15
CA HIS A 32 -8.77 -7.87 -13.59
C HIS A 32 -9.45 -8.74 -14.66
N ASN A 33 -10.31 -8.13 -15.50
CA ASN A 33 -11.20 -8.91 -16.38
C ASN A 33 -10.64 -9.17 -17.78
N LYS A 34 -9.88 -8.22 -18.34
CA LYS A 34 -9.32 -8.30 -19.70
C LYS A 34 -7.93 -7.65 -19.77
N PRO A 35 -6.90 -8.23 -19.10
CA PRO A 35 -5.59 -7.61 -18.98
C PRO A 35 -4.95 -7.26 -20.33
N ASN A 36 -5.13 -8.11 -21.34
CA ASN A 36 -4.59 -7.91 -22.70
C ASN A 36 -5.07 -6.62 -23.37
N LEU A 37 -6.22 -6.06 -22.94
CA LEU A 37 -6.75 -4.81 -23.46
C LEU A 37 -5.91 -3.60 -23.03
N ILE A 38 -5.24 -3.68 -21.88
CA ILE A 38 -4.48 -2.58 -21.28
C ILE A 38 -2.97 -2.80 -21.29
N LYS A 39 -2.47 -4.04 -21.48
CA LYS A 39 -1.04 -4.36 -21.40
C LYS A 39 -0.16 -3.42 -22.22
N GLY A 40 -0.54 -3.16 -23.48
CA GLY A 40 0.20 -2.24 -24.36
C GLY A 40 0.16 -0.76 -23.94
N LEU A 41 -0.74 -0.39 -23.03
CA LEU A 41 -0.89 0.98 -22.51
C LEU A 41 -0.18 1.19 -21.16
N LEU A 42 0.15 0.10 -20.45
CA LEU A 42 0.75 0.17 -19.11
C LEU A 42 2.07 0.95 -19.05
N PRO A 43 2.98 0.90 -20.05
CA PRO A 43 4.18 1.73 -20.02
C PRO A 43 3.90 3.23 -19.92
N GLU A 44 2.81 3.72 -20.51
CA GLU A 44 2.39 5.13 -20.44
C GLU A 44 1.54 5.41 -19.18
N LEU A 45 0.72 4.45 -18.75
CA LEU A 45 -0.21 4.62 -17.62
C LEU A 45 0.45 4.44 -16.25
N LEU A 46 1.44 3.57 -16.10
CA LEU A 46 2.05 3.27 -14.80
C LEU A 46 2.66 4.50 -14.13
N PRO A 47 3.43 5.37 -14.81
CA PRO A 47 3.91 6.62 -14.20
C PRO A 47 2.77 7.52 -13.69
N LEU A 48 1.66 7.61 -14.45
CA LEU A 48 0.50 8.41 -14.09
C LEU A 48 -0.27 7.81 -12.91
N LEU A 49 -0.35 6.47 -12.85
CA LEU A 49 -0.95 5.74 -11.73
C LEU A 49 -0.13 5.92 -10.45
N TYR A 50 1.19 5.83 -10.53
CA TYR A 50 2.07 6.03 -9.39
C TYR A 50 2.05 7.49 -8.90
N ASP A 51 1.87 8.48 -9.78
CA ASP A 51 1.62 9.86 -9.35
C ASP A 51 0.33 9.98 -8.50
N GLN A 52 -0.68 9.14 -8.78
CA GLN A 52 -1.92 9.15 -7.99
C GLN A 52 -1.75 8.51 -6.60
N THR A 53 -0.63 7.84 -6.30
CA THR A 53 -0.34 7.32 -4.95
C THR A 53 0.34 8.35 -4.05
N VAL A 54 0.74 9.50 -4.58
CA VAL A 54 1.49 10.53 -3.84
C VAL A 54 0.54 11.42 -3.04
N VAL A 55 0.92 11.73 -1.80
CA VAL A 55 0.19 12.70 -0.95
C VAL A 55 0.33 14.10 -1.52
N LYS A 56 -0.79 14.66 -1.99
CA LYS A 56 -0.88 16.01 -2.58
C LYS A 56 -1.33 17.00 -1.51
N GLN A 57 -0.41 17.82 -1.01
CA GLN A 57 -0.66 18.76 0.09
C GLN A 57 -1.75 19.78 -0.26
N GLU A 58 -1.89 20.12 -1.53
CA GLU A 58 -2.94 20.99 -2.06
C GLU A 58 -4.35 20.41 -1.93
N LEU A 59 -4.48 19.09 -1.68
CA LEU A 59 -5.76 18.41 -1.42
C LEU A 59 -6.06 18.23 0.07
N ILE A 60 -5.14 18.65 0.95
CA ILE A 60 -5.30 18.57 2.40
C ILE A 60 -5.70 19.94 2.94
N ARG A 61 -6.87 20.00 3.59
CA ARG A 61 -7.40 21.22 4.20
C ARG A 61 -7.73 21.00 5.66
N THR A 62 -7.50 22.00 6.49
CA THR A 62 -7.96 21.97 7.88
C THR A 62 -9.26 22.74 7.98
N VAL A 63 -10.32 22.06 8.39
CA VAL A 63 -11.62 22.66 8.71
C VAL A 63 -11.63 23.02 10.18
N ASP A 64 -11.82 24.31 10.47
CA ASP A 64 -11.98 24.81 11.83
C ASP A 64 -13.42 24.59 12.30
N LEU A 65 -13.56 23.86 13.41
CA LEU A 65 -14.83 23.56 14.08
C LEU A 65 -14.88 24.24 15.46
N GLY A 66 -14.20 25.39 15.62
CA GLY A 66 -14.10 26.15 16.85
C GLY A 66 -12.96 25.66 17.75
N PRO A 67 -13.24 25.03 18.91
CA PRO A 67 -12.18 24.45 19.75
C PRO A 67 -11.51 23.22 19.12
N PHE A 68 -12.08 22.67 18.04
CA PHE A 68 -11.56 21.50 17.32
C PHE A 68 -11.11 21.86 15.91
N LYS A 69 -10.02 21.25 15.46
CA LYS A 69 -9.56 21.31 14.07
C LYS A 69 -9.66 19.92 13.45
N HIS A 70 -10.29 19.83 12.28
CA HIS A 70 -10.41 18.57 11.55
C HIS A 70 -9.64 18.68 10.23
N VAL A 71 -8.62 17.84 10.08
CA VAL A 71 -7.88 17.73 8.81
C VAL A 71 -8.66 16.83 7.86
N VAL A 72 -9.01 17.36 6.69
CA VAL A 72 -9.69 16.66 5.61
C VAL A 72 -8.71 16.49 4.46
N ASP A 73 -8.49 15.25 4.04
CA ASP A 73 -7.67 14.89 2.89
C ASP A 73 -8.59 14.45 1.74
N ASP A 74 -8.85 15.36 0.81
CA ASP A 74 -9.71 15.08 -0.34
C ASP A 74 -9.05 14.14 -1.38
N GLY A 75 -7.74 13.89 -1.26
CA GLY A 75 -6.97 13.00 -2.13
C GLY A 75 -6.95 11.54 -1.66
N LEU A 76 -7.37 11.27 -0.42
CA LEU A 76 -7.26 9.96 0.22
C LEU A 76 -7.89 8.83 -0.59
N GLU A 77 -9.13 9.02 -1.04
CA GLU A 77 -9.89 8.03 -1.81
C GLU A 77 -9.25 7.70 -3.17
N LEU A 78 -8.59 8.68 -3.79
CA LEU A 78 -7.85 8.46 -5.03
C LEU A 78 -6.57 7.67 -4.77
N ARG A 79 -5.81 8.01 -3.72
CA ARG A 79 -4.58 7.29 -3.35
C ARG A 79 -4.87 5.83 -3.04
N LYS A 80 -5.91 5.57 -2.26
CA LYS A 80 -6.38 4.21 -1.96
C LYS A 80 -6.69 3.44 -3.23
N ALA A 81 -7.50 3.99 -4.13
CA ALA A 81 -7.85 3.36 -5.39
C ALA A 81 -6.62 3.10 -6.27
N ALA A 82 -5.61 3.98 -6.25
CA ALA A 82 -4.38 3.80 -6.99
C ALA A 82 -3.57 2.60 -6.48
N PHE A 83 -3.42 2.45 -5.16
CA PHE A 83 -2.77 1.27 -4.58
C PHE A 83 -3.55 -0.03 -4.87
N GLU A 84 -4.88 -0.03 -4.73
CA GLU A 84 -5.72 -1.18 -5.08
C GLU A 84 -5.60 -1.57 -6.57
N CYS A 85 -5.45 -0.57 -7.44
CA CYS A 85 -5.18 -0.81 -8.85
C CYS A 85 -3.81 -1.48 -9.07
N VAL A 86 -2.76 -1.04 -8.36
CA VAL A 86 -1.45 -1.70 -8.42
C VAL A 86 -1.52 -3.14 -7.90
N ASP A 87 -2.25 -3.37 -6.80
CA ASP A 87 -2.49 -4.71 -6.27
C ASP A 87 -3.10 -5.65 -7.32
N THR A 88 -4.09 -5.16 -8.07
CA THR A 88 -4.71 -5.88 -9.19
C THR A 88 -3.69 -6.15 -10.31
N LEU A 89 -2.90 -5.15 -10.68
CA LEU A 89 -1.90 -5.26 -11.75
C LEU A 89 -0.79 -6.26 -11.42
N LEU A 90 -0.43 -6.42 -10.15
CA LEU A 90 0.53 -7.44 -9.72
C LEU A 90 0.00 -8.87 -9.93
N ASP A 91 -1.31 -9.07 -10.00
CA ASP A 91 -1.92 -10.37 -10.31
C ASP A 91 -2.04 -10.63 -11.80
N SER A 92 -2.45 -9.64 -12.58
CA SER A 92 -2.81 -9.82 -13.98
C SER A 92 -1.73 -9.41 -14.99
N CYS A 93 -0.81 -8.52 -14.60
CA CYS A 93 0.08 -7.79 -15.50
C CYS A 93 1.50 -7.62 -14.96
N LEU A 94 1.98 -8.53 -14.09
CA LEU A 94 3.29 -8.42 -13.45
C LEU A 94 4.45 -8.24 -14.46
N ASP A 95 4.32 -8.85 -15.65
CA ASP A 95 5.28 -8.74 -16.77
C ASP A 95 5.48 -7.32 -17.30
N GLN A 96 4.55 -6.40 -17.02
CA GLN A 96 4.60 -5.01 -17.44
C GLN A 96 5.09 -4.07 -16.32
N LEU A 97 5.28 -4.56 -15.11
CA LEU A 97 5.65 -3.76 -13.95
C LEU A 97 7.15 -3.88 -13.66
N ASN A 98 7.76 -2.79 -13.22
CA ASN A 98 9.06 -2.82 -12.56
C ASN A 98 8.86 -2.71 -11.03
N PRO A 99 8.97 -3.82 -10.28
CA PRO A 99 8.75 -3.82 -8.84
C PRO A 99 9.66 -2.85 -8.09
N SER A 100 10.93 -2.77 -8.47
CA SER A 100 11.91 -1.92 -7.77
C SER A 100 11.54 -0.44 -7.85
N SER A 101 11.08 0.02 -9.03
CA SER A 101 10.62 1.40 -9.23
C SER A 101 9.32 1.73 -8.51
N PHE A 102 8.50 0.72 -8.21
CA PHE A 102 7.28 0.91 -7.44
C PHE A 102 7.53 0.87 -5.93
N ILE A 103 8.36 -0.06 -5.45
CA ILE A 103 8.60 -0.22 -4.00
C ILE A 103 9.17 1.07 -3.42
N VAL A 104 10.15 1.67 -4.10
CA VAL A 104 10.75 2.95 -3.72
C VAL A 104 10.57 3.95 -4.87
N PRO A 105 9.86 5.09 -4.65
CA PRO A 105 9.39 5.61 -3.36
C PRO A 105 7.94 5.26 -2.99
N PHE A 106 7.13 4.74 -3.93
CA PHE A 106 5.66 4.79 -3.81
C PHE A 106 5.10 3.88 -2.72
N LEU A 107 5.43 2.58 -2.74
CA LEU A 107 4.96 1.66 -1.70
C LEU A 107 5.47 2.06 -0.31
N LEU A 108 6.75 2.45 -0.23
CA LEU A 108 7.36 2.91 1.02
C LEU A 108 6.62 4.10 1.62
N SER A 109 6.22 5.08 0.80
CA SER A 109 5.38 6.20 1.23
C SER A 109 4.00 5.73 1.71
N GLY A 110 3.37 4.80 0.98
CA GLY A 110 2.04 4.27 1.33
C GLY A 110 2.00 3.52 2.67
N LEU A 111 3.09 2.82 3.05
CA LEU A 111 3.23 2.19 4.36
C LEU A 111 3.26 3.20 5.53
N GLY A 112 3.58 4.47 5.24
CA GLY A 112 3.57 5.58 6.18
C GLY A 112 2.30 6.46 6.14
N ASP A 113 1.38 6.20 5.22
CA ASP A 113 0.21 7.05 4.93
C ASP A 113 -0.96 6.76 5.90
N HIS A 114 -2.15 7.24 5.57
CA HIS A 114 -3.40 7.02 6.29
C HIS A 114 -3.75 5.52 6.39
N TYR A 115 -4.52 5.18 7.41
CA TYR A 115 -4.98 3.81 7.70
C TYR A 115 -5.52 3.09 6.44
N ASP A 116 -6.39 3.74 5.67
CA ASP A 116 -7.01 3.14 4.48
C ASP A 116 -6.04 2.89 3.31
N VAL A 117 -4.88 3.54 3.31
CA VAL A 117 -3.81 3.36 2.32
C VAL A 117 -2.79 2.31 2.79
N LYS A 118 -2.49 2.27 4.09
CA LYS A 118 -1.59 1.25 4.66
C LYS A 118 -2.08 -0.17 4.41
N MET A 119 -3.40 -0.41 4.52
CA MET A 119 -4.01 -1.72 4.33
C MET A 119 -3.67 -2.35 2.95
N PRO A 120 -3.97 -1.70 1.81
CA PRO A 120 -3.57 -2.24 0.51
C PRO A 120 -2.04 -2.28 0.35
N CYS A 121 -1.27 -1.38 0.97
CA CYS A 121 0.19 -1.44 0.92
C CYS A 121 0.76 -2.71 1.58
N HIS A 122 0.23 -3.16 2.72
CA HIS A 122 0.65 -4.42 3.33
C HIS A 122 0.33 -5.64 2.45
N LEU A 123 -0.83 -5.63 1.77
CA LEU A 123 -1.21 -6.69 0.84
C LEU A 123 -0.25 -6.74 -0.35
N ILE A 124 0.00 -5.59 -0.97
CA ILE A 124 0.95 -5.45 -2.08
C ILE A 124 2.35 -5.92 -1.66
N LEU A 125 2.81 -5.50 -0.48
CA LEU A 125 4.12 -5.91 0.02
C LEU A 125 4.22 -7.42 0.21
N SER A 126 3.16 -8.06 0.71
CA SER A 126 3.09 -9.51 0.85
C SER A 126 3.19 -10.20 -0.52
N LYS A 127 2.43 -9.73 -1.51
CA LYS A 127 2.49 -10.27 -2.88
C LYS A 127 3.86 -10.06 -3.52
N LEU A 128 4.49 -8.91 -3.31
CA LEU A 128 5.83 -8.62 -3.82
C LEU A 128 6.89 -9.50 -3.16
N ALA A 129 6.75 -9.82 -1.88
CA ALA A 129 7.65 -10.74 -1.19
C ALA A 129 7.63 -12.14 -1.83
N ASP A 130 6.45 -12.61 -2.22
CA ASP A 130 6.28 -13.93 -2.85
C ASP A 130 6.65 -13.92 -4.35
N LYS A 131 6.24 -12.89 -5.11
CA LYS A 131 6.43 -12.83 -6.58
C LYS A 131 7.75 -12.21 -7.02
N CYS A 132 8.30 -11.30 -6.23
CA CYS A 132 9.49 -10.51 -6.57
C CYS A 132 10.48 -10.40 -5.38
N PRO A 133 10.88 -11.53 -4.76
CA PRO A 133 11.65 -11.55 -3.52
C PRO A 133 12.96 -10.76 -3.61
N SER A 134 13.66 -10.82 -4.75
CA SER A 134 14.92 -10.09 -4.95
C SER A 134 14.77 -8.58 -4.92
N ALA A 135 13.68 -8.04 -5.49
CA ALA A 135 13.42 -6.60 -5.50
C ALA A 135 13.09 -6.09 -4.08
N VAL A 136 12.33 -6.87 -3.32
CA VAL A 136 11.99 -6.58 -1.92
C VAL A 136 13.22 -6.68 -1.03
N LEU A 137 14.01 -7.75 -1.18
CA LEU A 137 15.22 -7.97 -0.39
C LEU A 137 16.23 -6.83 -0.52
N ALA A 138 16.37 -6.26 -1.73
CA ALA A 138 17.26 -5.14 -2.00
C ALA A 138 16.93 -3.86 -1.19
N VAL A 139 15.69 -3.73 -0.71
CA VAL A 139 15.20 -2.55 0.01
C VAL A 139 14.61 -2.89 1.38
N LEU A 140 14.82 -4.12 1.87
CA LEU A 140 14.24 -4.66 3.11
C LEU A 140 14.47 -3.74 4.32
N ASP A 141 15.69 -3.20 4.45
CA ASP A 141 16.06 -2.30 5.54
C ASP A 141 15.21 -1.02 5.63
N SER A 142 14.70 -0.54 4.50
CA SER A 142 13.86 0.66 4.43
C SER A 142 12.40 0.35 4.81
N LEU A 143 11.96 -0.89 4.60
CA LEU A 143 10.59 -1.34 4.90
C LEU A 143 10.37 -1.60 6.40
N VAL A 144 11.44 -1.87 7.15
CA VAL A 144 11.39 -2.18 8.59
C VAL A 144 10.74 -1.06 9.40
N GLU A 145 11.19 0.18 9.22
CA GLU A 145 10.73 1.31 10.04
C GLU A 145 9.20 1.56 9.96
N PRO A 146 8.57 1.70 8.77
CA PRO A 146 7.13 1.92 8.70
C PRO A 146 6.30 0.73 9.21
N LEU A 147 6.78 -0.50 9.01
CA LEU A 147 6.13 -1.70 9.56
C LEU A 147 6.22 -1.74 11.08
N GLU A 148 7.39 -1.44 11.64
CA GLU A 148 7.61 -1.37 13.09
C GLU A 148 6.70 -0.31 13.73
N LYS A 149 6.67 0.91 13.17
CA LYS A 149 5.78 1.99 13.63
C LYS A 149 4.32 1.56 13.67
N THR A 150 3.90 0.74 12.72
CA THR A 150 2.53 0.25 12.63
C THR A 150 2.23 -0.80 13.72
N ILE A 151 3.10 -1.78 13.93
CA ILE A 151 2.85 -2.84 14.94
C ILE A 151 3.01 -2.36 16.39
N VAL A 152 3.79 -1.30 16.62
CA VAL A 152 3.97 -0.71 17.96
C VAL A 152 2.95 0.37 18.28
N HIS A 153 2.11 0.76 17.31
CA HIS A 153 1.10 1.78 17.54
C HIS A 153 0.10 1.32 18.63
N ARG A 154 -0.17 2.23 19.56
CA ARG A 154 -1.11 2.06 20.66
C ARG A 154 -2.13 3.20 20.55
N PRO A 155 -3.43 2.90 20.41
CA PRO A 155 -4.48 3.90 20.52
C PRO A 155 -4.39 4.62 21.87
N LYS A 156 -4.95 5.84 21.93
CA LYS A 156 -5.02 6.57 23.19
C LYS A 156 -5.94 5.86 24.19
N GLY A 157 -5.78 6.14 25.48
CA GLY A 157 -6.56 5.46 26.54
C GLY A 157 -8.06 5.76 26.51
N ASP A 158 -8.46 6.84 25.84
CA ASP A 158 -9.84 7.28 25.59
C ASP A 158 -10.37 6.85 24.21
N ALA A 159 -9.61 6.04 23.46
CA ALA A 159 -10.01 5.58 22.14
C ALA A 159 -11.28 4.74 22.22
N VAL A 160 -12.21 4.99 21.29
CA VAL A 160 -13.45 4.22 21.21
C VAL A 160 -13.17 2.81 20.69
N LYS A 161 -14.07 1.85 20.99
CA LYS A 161 -13.89 0.44 20.59
C LYS A 161 -13.58 0.28 19.09
N GLN A 162 -14.24 1.04 18.23
CA GLN A 162 -14.01 1.02 16.79
C GLN A 162 -12.57 1.42 16.41
N GLU A 163 -11.96 2.38 17.10
CA GLU A 163 -10.57 2.77 16.85
C GLU A 163 -9.57 1.71 17.32
N ILE A 164 -9.88 1.05 18.43
CA ILE A 164 -9.09 -0.08 18.96
C ILE A 164 -9.14 -1.25 17.97
N ASP A 165 -10.34 -1.67 17.57
CA ASP A 165 -10.55 -2.76 16.62
C ASP A 165 -9.85 -2.47 15.27
N ARG A 166 -9.95 -1.22 14.80
CA ARG A 166 -9.27 -0.76 13.59
C ARG A 166 -7.74 -0.84 13.71
N ASN A 167 -7.17 -0.44 14.84
CA ASN A 167 -5.74 -0.59 15.09
C ASN A 167 -5.32 -2.07 15.15
N GLU A 168 -6.14 -2.91 15.75
CA GLU A 168 -5.90 -4.35 15.83
C GLU A 168 -5.87 -5.03 14.44
N ASP A 169 -6.79 -4.65 13.56
CA ASP A 169 -6.79 -5.08 12.15
C ASP A 169 -5.52 -4.63 11.42
N MET A 170 -5.10 -3.37 11.65
CA MET A 170 -3.88 -2.81 11.07
C MET A 170 -2.63 -3.58 11.51
N ILE A 171 -2.51 -3.89 12.81
CA ILE A 171 -1.40 -4.67 13.35
C ILE A 171 -1.36 -6.05 12.71
N ARG A 172 -2.51 -6.75 12.61
CA ARG A 172 -2.60 -8.07 11.95
C ARG A 172 -2.19 -8.00 10.49
N SER A 173 -2.63 -6.97 9.77
CA SER A 173 -2.25 -6.73 8.36
C SER A 173 -0.74 -6.53 8.21
N ALA A 174 -0.12 -5.70 9.06
CA ALA A 174 1.33 -5.49 9.04
C ALA A 174 2.11 -6.77 9.39
N LEU A 175 1.63 -7.56 10.36
CA LEU A 175 2.26 -8.82 10.74
C LEU A 175 2.18 -9.87 9.61
N ARG A 176 1.11 -9.90 8.81
CA ARG A 176 1.05 -10.74 7.59
C ARG A 176 2.13 -10.35 6.58
N ALA A 177 2.31 -9.05 6.36
CA ALA A 177 3.39 -8.57 5.49
C ALA A 177 4.78 -8.95 6.02
N ILE A 178 5.02 -8.76 7.33
CA ILE A 178 6.28 -9.17 7.98
C ILE A 178 6.49 -10.69 7.87
N ALA A 179 5.45 -11.49 8.04
CA ALA A 179 5.52 -12.94 7.86
C ALA A 179 5.93 -13.30 6.43
N ALA A 180 5.37 -12.64 5.41
CA ALA A 180 5.78 -12.82 4.02
C ALA A 180 7.25 -12.45 3.80
N LEU A 181 7.70 -11.32 4.34
CA LEU A 181 9.12 -10.91 4.28
C LEU A 181 10.06 -11.93 4.93
N SER A 182 9.66 -12.54 6.05
CA SER A 182 10.47 -13.53 6.77
C SER A 182 10.69 -14.82 5.98
N ARG A 183 9.81 -15.11 5.00
CA ARG A 183 9.96 -16.28 4.12
C ARG A 183 10.96 -16.04 2.99
N ILE A 184 11.37 -14.80 2.74
CA ILE A 184 12.35 -14.48 1.70
C ILE A 184 13.71 -15.02 2.14
N SER A 185 14.30 -15.90 1.31
CA SER A 185 15.68 -16.36 1.49
C SER A 185 16.64 -15.17 1.52
N GLY A 186 17.40 -15.04 2.61
CA GLY A 186 18.34 -13.94 2.82
C GLY A 186 17.78 -12.75 3.59
N SER A 187 16.51 -12.74 3.97
CA SER A 187 15.94 -11.73 4.88
C SER A 187 16.70 -11.65 6.22
N ASP A 188 17.24 -12.77 6.69
CA ASP A 188 18.10 -12.86 7.86
C ASP A 188 19.43 -12.09 7.74
N TYR A 189 19.88 -11.67 6.56
CA TYR A 189 21.08 -10.85 6.46
C TYR A 189 20.84 -9.40 6.89
N SER A 190 19.59 -8.94 6.89
CA SER A 190 19.22 -7.63 7.41
C SER A 190 19.21 -7.64 8.94
N MET A 191 20.15 -6.91 9.55
CA MET A 191 20.17 -6.74 11.01
C MET A 191 18.95 -5.96 11.51
N LYS A 192 18.44 -4.99 10.72
CA LYS A 192 17.23 -4.25 11.06
C LYS A 192 16.01 -5.19 11.11
N PHE A 193 15.85 -6.03 10.10
CA PHE A 193 14.74 -6.98 10.05
C PHE A 193 14.85 -8.04 11.16
N LYS A 194 16.05 -8.57 11.43
CA LYS A 194 16.29 -9.46 12.57
C LYS A 194 15.89 -8.84 13.90
N ASN A 195 16.25 -7.58 14.14
CA ASN A 195 15.87 -6.87 15.36
C ASN A 195 14.36 -6.70 15.48
N LEU A 196 13.67 -6.39 14.38
CA LEU A 196 12.21 -6.34 14.33
C LEU A 196 11.60 -7.71 14.69
N MET A 197 12.10 -8.79 14.11
CA MET A 197 11.63 -10.15 14.40
C MET A 197 11.82 -10.52 15.88
N ASN A 198 12.98 -10.21 16.47
CA ASN A 198 13.25 -10.42 17.88
C ASN A 198 12.29 -9.62 18.78
N LYS A 199 11.94 -8.39 18.38
CA LYS A 199 10.97 -7.57 19.12
C LYS A 199 9.56 -8.15 19.08
N ILE A 200 9.15 -8.69 17.92
CA ILE A 200 7.85 -9.35 17.75
C ILE A 200 7.77 -10.60 18.64
N THR A 201 8.80 -11.44 18.64
CA THR A 201 8.83 -12.68 19.44
C THR A 201 8.97 -12.41 20.94
N ALA A 202 9.70 -11.38 21.33
CA ALA A 202 9.86 -10.99 22.74
C ALA A 202 8.61 -10.33 23.34
N THR A 203 7.66 -9.87 22.52
CA THR A 203 6.43 -9.22 22.98
C THR A 203 5.26 -10.22 22.92
N PRO A 204 4.76 -10.75 24.05
CA PRO A 204 3.79 -11.86 24.03
C PRO A 204 2.54 -11.59 23.17
N SER A 205 1.97 -10.38 23.28
CA SER A 205 0.79 -9.99 22.50
C SER A 205 1.04 -9.90 20.99
N LEU A 206 2.27 -9.56 20.57
CA LEU A 206 2.63 -9.53 19.15
C LEU A 206 2.99 -10.93 18.66
N ALA A 207 3.68 -11.72 19.47
CA ALA A 207 4.02 -13.10 19.15
C ALA A 207 2.78 -13.96 18.93
N GLU A 208 1.76 -13.83 19.76
CA GLU A 208 0.47 -14.52 19.61
C GLU A 208 -0.20 -14.16 18.27
N LYS A 209 -0.34 -12.86 17.99
CA LYS A 209 -0.89 -12.36 16.71
C LYS A 209 -0.07 -12.83 15.52
N TYR A 210 1.25 -12.77 15.61
CA TYR A 210 2.17 -13.18 14.56
C TYR A 210 2.03 -14.68 14.24
N ASN A 211 1.91 -15.52 15.27
CA ASN A 211 1.67 -16.94 15.09
C ASN A 211 0.30 -17.21 14.46
N SER A 212 -0.74 -16.49 14.88
CA SER A 212 -2.09 -16.60 14.29
C SER A 212 -2.08 -16.29 12.79
N VAL A 213 -1.44 -15.20 12.38
CA VAL A 213 -1.44 -14.80 10.96
C VAL A 213 -0.52 -15.66 10.09
N ARG A 214 0.41 -16.42 10.69
CA ARG A 214 1.27 -17.37 9.97
C ARG A 214 0.58 -18.71 9.70
N SER A 215 -0.46 -19.03 10.47
CA SER A 215 -1.28 -20.24 10.31
C SER A 215 -2.50 -20.07 9.39
N GLU A 216 -2.78 -18.84 8.96
CA GLU A 216 -3.78 -18.50 7.95
C GLU A 216 -3.24 -18.70 6.54
#